data_AF-A0A7Y8F5E7-F1
#
_entry.id   AF-A0A7Y8F5E7-F1
#
_cell.length_a   1.000
_cell.length_b   1.000
_cell.length_c   1.000
_cell.angle_alpha   90.00
_cell.angle_beta   90.00
_cell.angle_gamma   90.00
#
_symmetry.space_group_name_H-M   'P 1'
#
loop_
_entity.id
_entity.type
_entity.pdbx_description
1 polymer ?
#
loop_
_entity_poly.entity_id
_entity_poly.type
_entity_poly.pdbx_seq_one_letter_code
_entity_poly.pdbx_strand_id
1 'polypeptide(L)'
;MSRLQETQEVKALFKMLVTAVGGVEAAGVHLGVSHQRVSQLYSLSNEDEPGYRQIRLLEVVAGRTIVTGAHVKAVRGEEADSISAAVVESVSATSTALRLVHDMDADGQRDQGEILAVRQATTIARDAVTRLEAKAATLQPGAA
;
A
#
# COMPACT_ATOMS: atom_id res chain seq x y z
N MET A 1 -10.76 -18.48 9.24
CA MET A 1 -11.61 -17.63 10.11
C MET A 1 -10.93 -16.27 10.26
N SER A 2 -11.48 -15.22 9.68
CA SER A 2 -10.95 -13.85 9.74
C SER A 2 -10.99 -13.35 11.19
N ARG A 3 -9.83 -13.00 11.77
CA ARG A 3 -9.80 -12.26 13.05
C ARG A 3 -10.31 -10.86 12.78
N LEU A 4 -11.54 -10.56 13.24
CA LEU A 4 -11.95 -9.17 13.44
C LEU A 4 -10.91 -8.54 14.38
N GLN A 5 -10.31 -7.42 13.98
CA GLN A 5 -9.33 -6.72 14.81
C GLN A 5 -9.95 -6.32 16.13
N GLU A 6 -9.25 -6.59 17.23
CA GLU A 6 -9.73 -6.22 18.56
C GLU A 6 -9.70 -4.69 18.70
N THR A 7 -10.63 -4.10 19.46
CA THR A 7 -10.73 -2.65 19.73
C THR A 7 -9.38 -2.03 20.10
N GLN A 8 -8.56 -2.75 20.88
CA GLN A 8 -7.23 -2.29 21.29
C GLN A 8 -6.26 -2.16 20.11
N GLU A 9 -6.33 -3.07 19.13
CA GLU A 9 -5.52 -3.02 17.91
C GLU A 9 -5.92 -1.83 17.04
N VAL A 10 -7.23 -1.60 16.86
CA VAL A 10 -7.74 -0.45 16.10
C VAL A 10 -7.25 0.87 16.72
N LYS A 11 -7.30 0.98 18.05
CA LYS A 11 -6.80 2.16 18.77
C LYS A 11 -5.28 2.35 18.63
N ALA A 12 -4.51 1.26 18.69
CA ALA A 12 -3.08 1.31 18.46
C ALA A 12 -2.74 1.77 17.03
N LEU A 13 -3.41 1.20 16.02
CA LEU A 13 -3.24 1.58 14.62
C LEU A 13 -3.68 3.03 14.36
N PHE A 14 -4.78 3.46 14.98
CA PHE A 14 -5.24 4.85 14.91
C PHE A 14 -4.22 5.82 15.52
N LYS A 15 -3.57 5.45 16.63
CA LYS A 15 -2.46 6.25 17.19
C LYS A 15 -1.31 6.39 16.20
N MET A 16 -0.92 5.31 15.52
CA MET A 16 0.11 5.40 14.47
C MET A 16 -0.31 6.31 13.32
N LEU A 17 -1.60 6.27 12.96
CA LEU A 17 -2.17 7.13 11.94
C LEU A 17 -2.14 8.60 12.34
N VAL A 18 -2.48 8.92 13.60
CA VAL A 18 -2.35 10.28 14.16
C VAL A 18 -0.89 10.76 14.10
N THR A 19 0.08 9.91 14.41
CA THR A 19 1.50 10.25 14.25
C THR A 19 1.87 10.48 12.79
N ALA A 20 1.34 9.67 11.87
CA ALA A 20 1.63 9.76 10.44
C ALA A 20 1.15 11.07 9.79
N VAL A 21 0.05 11.65 10.30
CA VAL A 21 -0.50 12.92 9.80
C VAL A 21 0.12 14.15 10.47
N GLY A 22 1.12 13.98 11.36
CA GLY A 22 1.80 15.09 12.03
C GLY A 22 1.34 15.35 13.47
N GLY A 23 0.60 14.43 14.09
CA GLY A 23 0.21 14.49 15.49
C GLY A 23 -1.25 14.91 15.73
N VAL A 24 -1.60 15.06 17.00
CA VAL A 24 -2.99 15.21 17.47
C VAL A 24 -3.66 16.50 16.97
N GLU A 25 -2.89 17.58 16.88
CA GLU A 25 -3.39 18.88 16.41
C GLU A 25 -3.71 18.84 14.91
N ALA A 26 -2.78 18.32 14.10
CA ALA A 26 -2.98 18.14 12.66
C ALA A 26 -4.16 17.20 12.36
N ALA A 27 -4.23 16.07 13.07
CA ALA A 27 -5.37 15.15 12.99
C ALA A 27 -6.70 15.83 13.36
N GLY A 28 -6.71 16.67 14.40
CA GLY A 28 -7.89 17.43 14.81
C GLY A 28 -8.40 18.38 13.73
N VAL A 29 -7.49 19.11 13.07
CA VAL A 29 -7.81 20.00 11.95
C VAL A 29 -8.46 19.22 10.80
N HIS A 30 -7.86 18.09 10.39
CA HIS A 30 -8.39 17.30 9.28
C HIS A 30 -9.74 16.65 9.60
N LEU A 31 -9.93 16.21 10.85
CA LEU A 31 -11.17 15.57 11.29
C LEU A 31 -12.28 16.57 11.66
N GLY A 32 -11.96 17.86 11.81
CA GLY A 32 -12.90 18.87 12.29
C GLY A 32 -13.33 18.66 13.74
N VAL A 33 -12.45 18.12 14.59
CA VAL A 33 -12.71 17.88 16.02
C VAL A 33 -11.60 18.45 16.89
N SER A 34 -11.84 18.59 18.20
CA SER A 34 -10.82 19.06 19.14
C SER A 34 -9.66 18.06 19.27
N HIS A 35 -8.45 18.55 19.57
CA HIS A 35 -7.29 17.69 19.85
C HIS A 35 -7.55 16.73 21.01
N GLN A 36 -8.30 17.18 22.03
CA GLN A 36 -8.70 16.34 23.16
C GLN A 36 -9.58 15.17 22.70
N ARG A 37 -10.50 15.41 21.75
CA ARG A 37 -11.32 14.36 21.15
C ARG A 37 -10.45 13.36 20.38
N VAL A 38 -9.46 13.80 19.63
CA VAL A 38 -8.54 12.89 18.92
C VAL A 38 -7.76 12.01 19.90
N SER A 39 -7.24 12.58 20.99
CA SER A 39 -6.55 11.81 22.04
C SER A 39 -7.44 10.76 22.70
N GLN A 40 -8.73 11.07 22.87
CA GLN A 40 -9.71 10.13 23.43
C GLN A 40 -9.95 8.91 22.51
N LEU A 41 -9.94 9.11 21.19
CA LEU A 41 -10.25 8.07 20.21
C LEU A 41 -9.22 6.92 20.18
N TYR A 42 -7.95 7.18 20.51
CA TYR A 42 -6.95 6.10 20.68
C TYR A 42 -6.60 5.80 22.14
N SER A 43 -7.28 6.42 23.11
CA SER A 43 -7.04 6.09 24.52
C SER A 43 -7.61 4.73 24.88
N LEU A 44 -6.82 3.89 25.54
CA LEU A 44 -7.24 2.56 26.00
C LEU A 44 -8.22 2.62 27.18
N SER A 45 -8.24 3.74 27.90
CA SER A 45 -9.15 4.00 29.03
C SER A 45 -10.51 4.56 28.62
N ASN A 46 -10.72 4.81 27.32
CA ASN A 46 -12.01 5.23 26.77
C ASN A 46 -12.63 4.05 26.01
N GLU A 47 -13.93 3.88 26.03
CA GLU A 47 -14.63 2.88 25.22
C GLU A 47 -14.90 3.38 23.79
N ASP A 48 -14.87 4.69 23.59
CA ASP A 48 -15.14 5.30 22.29
C ASP A 48 -14.06 4.96 21.26
N GLU A 49 -14.48 4.70 20.02
CA GLU A 49 -13.63 4.21 18.94
C GLU A 49 -13.64 5.16 17.74
N PRO A 50 -12.53 5.23 16.98
CA PRO A 50 -12.51 6.00 15.75
C PRO A 50 -13.43 5.34 14.72
N GLY A 51 -14.41 6.09 14.23
CA GLY A 51 -15.31 5.61 13.18
C GLY A 51 -14.56 5.41 11.85
N TYR A 52 -15.06 4.52 11.01
CA TYR A 52 -14.47 4.20 9.70
C TYR A 52 -14.20 5.45 8.83
N ARG A 53 -15.12 6.43 8.83
CA ARG A 53 -14.94 7.69 8.10
C ARG A 53 -13.72 8.49 8.59
N GLN A 54 -13.51 8.55 9.91
CA GLN A 54 -12.40 9.27 10.52
C GLN A 54 -11.07 8.60 10.17
N ILE A 55 -11.04 7.27 10.24
CA ILE A 55 -9.90 6.45 9.81
C ILE A 55 -9.56 6.73 8.35
N ARG A 56 -10.53 6.60 7.42
CA ARG A 56 -10.29 6.81 5.99
C ARG A 56 -9.80 8.21 5.67
N LEU A 57 -10.36 9.22 6.32
CA LEU A 57 -9.95 10.60 6.09
C LEU A 57 -8.49 10.84 6.49
N LEU A 58 -8.08 10.33 7.65
CA LEU A 58 -6.67 10.45 8.07
C LEU A 58 -5.72 9.59 7.22
N GLU A 59 -6.13 8.43 6.73
CA GLU A 59 -5.29 7.62 5.82
C GLU A 59 -5.03 8.32 4.48
N VAL A 60 -6.03 9.03 3.94
CA VAL A 60 -5.87 9.86 2.74
C VAL A 60 -4.87 10.98 2.99
N VAL A 61 -4.97 11.66 4.14
CA VAL A 61 -4.02 12.72 4.53
C VAL A 61 -2.61 12.16 4.73
N ALA A 62 -2.48 10.99 5.37
CA ALA A 62 -1.20 10.33 5.59
C ALA A 62 -0.59 9.77 4.29
N GLY A 63 -1.36 9.68 3.20
CA GLY A 63 -0.95 9.07 1.94
C GLY A 63 -0.71 7.56 2.02
N ARG A 64 -1.22 6.88 3.06
CA ARG A 64 -0.99 5.43 3.27
C ARG A 64 -2.10 4.78 4.10
N THR A 65 -2.41 3.53 3.80
CA THR A 65 -3.46 2.72 4.44
C THR A 65 -2.90 1.94 5.64
N ILE A 66 -2.98 2.53 6.83
CA ILE A 66 -2.44 1.93 8.06
C ILE A 66 -3.46 1.01 8.72
N VAL A 67 -4.65 1.54 9.01
CA VAL A 67 -5.67 0.81 9.77
C VAL A 67 -6.44 -0.10 8.84
N THR A 68 -6.92 0.41 7.70
CA THR A 68 -7.63 -0.42 6.72
C THR A 68 -6.71 -1.40 6.05
N GLY A 69 -5.43 -1.05 5.87
CA GLY A 69 -4.42 -1.98 5.34
C GLY A 69 -4.22 -3.17 6.28
N ALA A 70 -4.09 -2.91 7.59
CA ALA A 70 -4.04 -3.97 8.59
C ALA A 70 -5.33 -4.81 8.64
N HIS A 71 -6.50 -4.17 8.50
CA HIS A 71 -7.78 -4.88 8.45
C HIS A 71 -7.89 -5.79 7.22
N VAL A 72 -7.50 -5.31 6.04
CA VAL A 72 -7.48 -6.10 4.80
C VAL A 72 -6.53 -7.30 4.94
N LYS A 73 -5.35 -7.10 5.53
CA LYS A 73 -4.40 -8.18 5.82
C LYS A 73 -4.98 -9.22 6.80
N ALA A 74 -5.69 -8.78 7.83
CA ALA A 74 -6.32 -9.67 8.80
C ALA A 74 -7.48 -10.49 8.19
N VAL A 75 -8.24 -9.89 7.27
CA VAL A 75 -9.37 -10.54 6.59
C VAL A 75 -8.91 -11.49 5.48
N ARG A 76 -7.95 -11.05 4.66
CA ARG A 76 -7.51 -11.78 3.46
C ARG A 76 -6.29 -12.67 3.69
N GLY A 77 -5.66 -12.59 4.86
CA GLY A 77 -4.35 -13.20 5.12
C GLY A 77 -3.21 -12.45 4.45
N GLU A 78 -1.98 -12.57 4.97
CA GLU A 78 -0.79 -11.93 4.40
C GLU A 78 -0.49 -12.36 2.95
N GLU A 79 -0.97 -13.52 2.53
CA GLU A 79 -0.71 -14.08 1.19
C GLU A 79 -1.50 -13.42 0.06
N ALA A 80 -2.72 -12.94 0.31
CA ALA A 80 -3.60 -12.43 -0.75
C ALA A 80 -3.16 -11.07 -1.33
N ASP A 81 -2.41 -10.28 -0.56
CA ASP A 81 -1.78 -9.04 -1.02
C ASP A 81 -0.51 -9.30 -1.85
N SER A 82 0.00 -10.53 -1.88
CA SER A 82 1.30 -10.82 -2.49
C SER A 82 1.23 -10.92 -4.02
N ILE A 83 0.20 -11.57 -4.58
CA ILE A 83 0.14 -11.81 -6.03
C ILE A 83 -0.38 -10.60 -6.80
N SER A 84 -1.44 -9.93 -6.32
CA SER A 84 -1.98 -8.74 -6.99
C SER A 84 -0.93 -7.63 -7.06
N ALA A 85 -0.15 -7.43 -5.99
CA ALA A 85 0.98 -6.51 -5.99
C ALA A 85 2.08 -6.93 -6.98
N ALA A 86 2.41 -8.23 -7.04
CA ALA A 86 3.40 -8.73 -8.00
C ALA A 86 2.93 -8.64 -9.46
N VAL A 87 1.63 -8.78 -9.72
CA VAL A 87 1.03 -8.56 -11.04
C VAL A 87 1.19 -7.09 -11.45
N VAL A 88 0.81 -6.16 -10.58
CA VAL A 88 0.93 -4.72 -10.85
C VAL A 88 2.38 -4.31 -11.04
N GLU A 89 3.29 -4.82 -10.22
CA GLU A 89 4.74 -4.58 -10.33
C GLU A 89 5.29 -5.09 -11.67
N SER A 90 4.95 -6.33 -12.05
CA SER A 90 5.35 -6.95 -13.32
C SER A 90 4.86 -6.13 -14.52
N VAL A 91 3.56 -5.80 -14.56
CA VAL A 91 2.97 -5.01 -15.65
C VAL A 91 3.60 -3.62 -15.75
N SER A 92 3.83 -2.95 -14.62
CA SER A 92 4.43 -1.61 -14.59
C SER A 92 5.88 -1.62 -15.08
N ALA A 93 6.65 -2.63 -14.68
CA ALA A 93 8.04 -2.80 -15.12
C ALA A 93 8.12 -3.12 -16.61
N THR A 94 7.27 -4.02 -17.12
CA THR A 94 7.19 -4.32 -18.56
C THR A 94 6.77 -3.10 -19.37
N SER A 95 5.77 -2.34 -18.91
CA SER A 95 5.32 -1.11 -19.57
C SER A 95 6.43 -0.07 -19.63
N THR A 96 7.21 0.08 -18.55
CA THR A 96 8.36 0.99 -18.52
C THR A 96 9.44 0.57 -19.52
N ALA A 97 9.76 -0.71 -19.58
CA ALA A 97 10.74 -1.22 -20.55
C ALA A 97 10.28 -1.00 -22.00
N LEU A 98 9.00 -1.26 -22.30
CA LEU A 98 8.42 -1.01 -23.63
C LEU A 98 8.42 0.48 -23.98
N ARG A 99 8.09 1.34 -23.03
CA ARG A 99 8.15 2.79 -23.24
C ARG A 99 9.56 3.25 -23.57
N LEU A 100 10.58 2.77 -22.85
CA LEU A 100 11.97 3.11 -23.12
C LEU A 100 12.45 2.61 -24.49
N VAL A 101 11.97 1.45 -24.94
CA VAL A 101 12.24 0.98 -26.31
C VAL A 101 11.59 1.93 -27.33
N HIS A 102 10.34 2.34 -27.10
CA HIS A 102 9.66 3.30 -27.97
C HIS A 102 10.35 4.67 -27.98
N ASP A 103 10.79 5.16 -26.83
CA ASP A 103 11.49 6.44 -26.69
C ASP A 103 12.84 6.39 -27.44
N MET A 104 13.59 5.29 -27.29
CA MET A 104 14.87 5.06 -28.00
C MET A 104 14.69 4.90 -29.52
N ASP A 105 13.54 4.40 -30.00
CA ASP A 105 13.28 4.30 -31.43
C ASP A 105 12.65 5.59 -32.02
N ALA A 106 12.31 6.58 -31.19
CA ALA A 106 11.53 7.75 -31.60
C ALA A 106 12.33 8.77 -32.43
N ASP A 107 13.62 8.93 -32.17
CA ASP A 107 14.49 9.85 -32.90
C ASP A 107 15.34 9.15 -34.00
N GLY A 108 15.22 7.83 -34.09
CA GLY A 108 15.91 6.98 -35.07
C GLY A 108 17.39 6.77 -34.79
N GLN A 109 17.91 7.21 -33.64
CA GLN A 109 19.29 6.98 -33.20
C GLN A 109 19.26 6.16 -31.91
N ARG A 110 20.18 5.21 -31.75
CA ARG A 110 20.29 4.43 -30.52
C ARG A 110 21.58 4.80 -29.83
N ASP A 111 21.50 5.67 -28.84
CA ASP A 111 22.66 6.06 -28.06
C ASP A 111 23.00 5.01 -26.99
N GLN A 112 24.24 5.08 -26.49
CA GLN A 112 24.72 4.10 -25.50
C GLN A 112 23.98 4.22 -24.16
N GLY A 113 23.52 5.41 -23.78
CA GLY A 113 22.76 5.65 -22.56
C GLY A 113 21.36 5.05 -22.62
N GLU A 114 20.66 5.19 -23.74
CA GLU A 114 19.35 4.59 -24.01
C GLU A 114 19.42 3.08 -24.02
N ILE A 115 20.43 2.51 -24.68
CA ILE A 115 20.66 1.05 -24.69
C ILE A 115 20.87 0.53 -23.27
N LEU A 116 21.62 1.26 -22.42
CA LEU A 116 21.82 0.89 -21.02
C LEU A 116 20.53 1.02 -20.21
N ALA A 117 19.75 2.07 -20.41
CA ALA A 117 18.47 2.29 -19.73
C ALA A 117 17.45 1.20 -20.09
N VAL A 118 17.34 0.84 -21.36
CA VAL A 118 16.48 -0.26 -21.84
C VAL A 118 16.93 -1.59 -21.24
N ARG A 119 18.24 -1.89 -21.22
CA ARG A 119 18.77 -3.11 -20.60
C ARG A 119 18.41 -3.20 -19.12
N GLN A 120 18.63 -2.12 -18.37
CA GLN A 120 18.31 -2.08 -16.94
C GLN A 120 16.81 -2.27 -16.68
N ALA A 121 15.96 -1.57 -17.44
CA ALA A 121 14.51 -1.71 -17.32
C ALA A 121 14.04 -3.12 -17.69
N THR A 122 14.65 -3.76 -18.70
CA THR A 122 14.35 -5.14 -19.09
C THR A 122 14.73 -6.13 -18.00
N THR A 123 15.88 -5.96 -17.35
CA THR A 123 16.27 -6.78 -16.20
C THR A 123 15.28 -6.64 -15.05
N ILE A 124 14.89 -5.41 -14.71
CA ILE A 124 13.89 -5.15 -13.65
C ILE A 124 12.55 -5.82 -13.99
N ALA A 125 12.09 -5.72 -15.25
CA ALA A 125 10.88 -6.36 -15.72
C ALA A 125 10.96 -7.89 -15.63
N ARG A 126 12.08 -8.48 -16.04
CA ARG A 126 12.31 -9.92 -15.92
C ARG A 126 12.24 -10.38 -14.47
N ASP A 127 12.91 -9.67 -13.55
CA ASP A 127 12.92 -10.02 -12.14
C ASP A 127 11.52 -9.92 -11.51
N ALA A 128 10.73 -8.92 -11.91
CA ALA A 128 9.35 -8.76 -11.47
C ALA A 128 8.44 -9.90 -11.97
N VAL A 129 8.61 -10.33 -13.23
CA VAL A 129 7.92 -11.51 -13.79
C VAL A 129 8.30 -12.77 -13.03
N THR A 130 9.58 -13.01 -12.76
CA THR A 130 10.03 -14.18 -12.00
C THR A 130 9.45 -14.20 -10.57
N ARG A 131 9.37 -13.04 -9.90
CA ARG A 131 8.70 -12.92 -8.59
C ARG A 131 7.20 -13.24 -8.69
N LEU A 132 6.53 -12.79 -9.74
CA LEU A 132 5.13 -13.10 -9.98
C LEU A 132 4.93 -14.60 -10.22
N GLU A 133 5.75 -15.23 -11.06
CA GLU A 133 5.69 -16.67 -11.33
C GLU A 133 5.88 -17.49 -10.04
N ALA A 134 6.88 -17.12 -9.23
CA ALA A 134 7.12 -17.77 -7.94
C ALA A 134 5.90 -17.68 -7.01
N LYS A 135 5.24 -16.52 -6.97
CA LYS A 135 4.01 -16.33 -6.17
C LYS A 135 2.82 -17.06 -6.77
N ALA A 136 2.66 -17.05 -8.08
CA ALA A 136 1.60 -17.81 -8.75
C ALA A 136 1.73 -19.32 -8.48
N ALA A 137 2.95 -19.85 -8.41
CA ALA A 137 3.20 -21.25 -8.07
C ALA A 137 2.81 -21.63 -6.63
N THR A 138 2.69 -20.66 -5.72
CA THR A 138 2.21 -20.90 -4.35
C THR A 138 0.68 -20.97 -4.25
N LEU A 139 -0.05 -20.57 -5.29
CA LEU A 139 -1.51 -20.65 -5.30
C LEU A 139 -1.95 -22.11 -5.49
N GLN A 140 -2.63 -22.67 -4.47
CA GLN A 140 -3.32 -23.95 -4.63
C GLN A 140 -4.55 -23.78 -5.52
N PRO A 141 -4.76 -24.64 -6.54
CA PRO A 141 -5.97 -24.59 -7.35
C PRO A 141 -7.18 -24.97 -6.50
N GLY A 142 -8.14 -24.03 -6.34
CA GLY A 142 -9.49 -24.35 -5.84
C GLY A 142 -9.93 -23.72 -4.51
N ALA A 143 -9.19 -22.79 -3.91
CA ALA A 143 -9.69 -22.02 -2.76
C ALA A 143 -10.30 -20.68 -3.22
N ALA A 144 -11.50 -20.74 -3.80
CA ALA A 144 -12.35 -19.59 -4.07
C ALA A 144 -13.73 -19.83 -3.45
#